data_AF-A0A1V0FY41-F1
#
_entry.id   AF-A0A1V0FY41-F1
#
_cell.length_a   1.000
_cell.length_b   1.000
_cell.length_c   1.000
_cell.angle_alpha   90.00
_cell.angle_beta   90.00
_cell.angle_gamma   90.00
#
_symmetry.space_group_name_H-M   'P 1'
#
loop_
_entity.id
_entity.type
_entity.pdbx_description
1 polymer ?
#
loop_
_entity_poly.entity_id
_entity_poly.type
_entity_poly.pdbx_seq_one_letter_code
_entity_poly.pdbx_strand_id
1 'polypeptide(L)'
;MRLEVRQTLNPNVAKRGLAILTVVAATTLRAEAAFKADAAADMHLLCTALAIEKMEPATPQIEDSFDADVSELRRMNMTTADENWRSHFKGDPKTDTWQARSKAGAKEPFISHWAQSFAKWQTDYQTAEVEKKPKRWMTSNPPPQGAYAKKLAHKLINETLNELTTKLASYGETKQKIVPGGVNKVKELISEALYGTGQLTFEAKSDATYKYSSTYSDACGVNGGKSIAGDLLCVCCQASATSQACDNTPINCNWATNTMDSHIATLKTKCPAKKPTKLTLGTLMQLTAHLKAGIRKGEKSTAIKFYLGGNLAKCDGATDQTCVDYSARYAAGATESGVDSIPWVNKLNEAISTMEEMEKDAQKAREEAKEVRMLIAAAKRAYRTAIEPSMKQSNEPA
;
A
#
# COMPACT_ATOMS: atom_id res chain seq x y z
N MET A 1 6.80 70.81 -14.25
CA MET A 1 7.48 69.75 -15.01
C MET A 1 6.59 68.52 -15.07
N ARG A 2 6.07 68.25 -16.28
CA ARG A 2 5.62 66.99 -16.91
C ARG A 2 4.71 66.03 -16.12
N LEU A 3 3.44 65.87 -16.52
CA LEU A 3 2.86 65.21 -17.73
C LEU A 3 2.60 63.70 -17.51
N GLU A 4 1.39 63.35 -17.96
CA GLU A 4 0.64 62.09 -17.93
C GLU A 4 1.41 60.83 -18.36
N VAL A 5 0.87 59.63 -18.05
CA VAL A 5 0.30 58.70 -19.06
C VAL A 5 -0.21 57.40 -18.37
N ARG A 6 -1.33 56.91 -18.93
CA ARG A 6 -2.12 55.70 -18.65
C ARG A 6 -1.39 54.35 -18.86
N GLN A 7 -2.10 53.29 -18.41
CA GLN A 7 -2.08 51.87 -18.85
C GLN A 7 -0.90 51.03 -18.33
N THR A 8 -1.05 49.78 -17.84
CA THR A 8 -1.86 48.64 -18.30
C THR A 8 -2.12 47.61 -17.17
N LEU A 9 -3.28 46.96 -17.20
CA LEU A 9 -3.51 45.63 -16.60
C LEU A 9 -2.61 44.56 -17.24
N ASN A 10 -2.01 43.68 -16.43
CA ASN A 10 -1.84 42.25 -16.75
C ASN A 10 -1.54 41.43 -15.47
N PRO A 11 -1.83 40.11 -15.47
CA PRO A 11 -2.27 39.35 -14.30
C PRO A 11 -1.20 38.36 -13.80
N ASN A 12 -1.56 37.60 -12.75
CA ASN A 12 -0.79 36.55 -12.07
C ASN A 12 0.22 37.13 -11.06
N VAL A 13 0.24 36.79 -9.77
CA VAL A 13 0.22 35.47 -9.14
C VAL A 13 -0.06 35.67 -7.65
N ALA A 14 -0.92 34.82 -7.10
CA ALA A 14 -0.98 34.33 -5.71
C ALA A 14 -0.96 35.33 -4.54
N LYS A 15 -2.04 35.31 -3.74
CA LYS A 15 -2.08 34.66 -2.42
C LYS A 15 -3.36 34.99 -1.65
N ARG A 16 -3.82 33.98 -0.90
CA ARG A 16 -4.73 34.03 0.26
C ARG A 16 -6.23 34.17 -0.04
N GLY A 17 -6.84 33.04 -0.38
CA GLY A 17 -8.27 32.83 -0.15
C GLY A 17 -8.52 32.68 1.36
N LEU A 18 -9.18 33.67 1.94
CA LEU A 18 -9.72 33.65 3.29
C LEU A 18 -11.04 32.86 3.23
N ALA A 19 -11.06 31.62 3.70
CA ALA A 19 -12.31 30.87 3.86
C ALA A 19 -12.91 31.24 5.22
N ILE A 20 -13.97 32.04 5.21
CA ILE A 20 -14.78 32.38 6.39
C ILE A 20 -15.60 31.14 6.74
N LEU A 21 -15.30 30.51 7.87
CA LEU A 21 -16.07 29.41 8.43
C LEU A 21 -17.19 30.00 9.31
N THR A 22 -18.40 30.12 8.78
CA THR A 22 -19.59 30.49 9.55
C THR A 22 -20.02 29.32 10.42
N VAL A 23 -19.77 29.42 11.73
CA VAL A 23 -20.32 28.48 12.73
C VAL A 23 -21.67 29.04 13.19
N VAL A 24 -22.77 28.40 12.80
CA VAL A 24 -24.09 28.67 13.37
C VAL A 24 -24.24 27.84 14.64
N ALA A 25 -24.24 28.52 15.79
CA ALA A 25 -24.66 27.94 17.05
C ALA A 25 -26.19 27.96 17.13
N ALA A 26 -26.81 26.80 17.36
CA ALA A 26 -28.21 26.71 17.72
C ALA A 26 -28.34 25.81 18.96
N THR A 27 -28.69 26.41 20.08
CA THR A 27 -28.97 25.72 21.35
C THR A 27 -30.46 25.45 21.54
N THR A 28 -30.73 24.19 21.91
CA THR A 28 -31.79 23.66 22.81
C THR A 28 -33.27 23.71 22.41
N LEU A 29 -33.75 22.57 21.87
CA LEU A 29 -34.86 21.74 22.39
C LEU A 29 -34.86 20.44 21.58
N ARG A 30 -34.05 19.47 22.01
CA ARG A 30 -33.72 18.23 21.30
C ARG A 30 -33.68 17.08 22.30
N ALA A 31 -34.81 16.72 22.89
CA ALA A 31 -34.80 15.77 24.01
C ALA A 31 -35.34 14.38 23.69
N GLU A 32 -36.02 14.14 22.55
CA GLU A 32 -36.44 12.77 22.18
C GLU A 32 -36.20 12.49 20.69
N ALA A 33 -36.72 13.34 19.79
CA ALA A 33 -36.49 13.20 18.35
C ALA A 33 -35.01 13.32 17.93
N ALA A 34 -34.18 13.95 18.76
CA ALA A 34 -32.76 14.13 18.48
C ALA A 34 -31.92 12.86 18.70
N PHE A 35 -32.30 11.99 19.64
CA PHE A 35 -31.48 10.81 19.97
C PHE A 35 -31.55 9.73 18.90
N LYS A 36 -32.71 9.53 18.26
CA LYS A 36 -32.81 8.74 17.03
C LYS A 36 -31.98 9.35 15.89
N ALA A 37 -31.96 10.68 15.78
CA ALA A 37 -31.15 11.36 14.79
C ALA A 37 -29.64 11.20 15.07
N ASP A 38 -29.22 11.19 16.34
CA ASP A 38 -27.83 11.01 16.75
C ASP A 38 -27.35 9.56 16.52
N ALA A 39 -28.17 8.56 16.87
CA ALA A 39 -27.88 7.16 16.57
C ALA A 39 -27.81 6.89 15.06
N ALA A 40 -28.73 7.47 14.27
CA ALA A 40 -28.67 7.39 12.80
C ALA A 40 -27.45 8.11 12.21
N ALA A 41 -27.06 9.27 12.76
CA ALA A 41 -25.86 9.99 12.34
C ALA A 41 -24.59 9.17 12.59
N ASP A 42 -24.49 8.53 13.76
CA ASP A 42 -23.36 7.67 14.10
C ASP A 42 -23.35 6.38 13.29
N MET A 43 -24.52 5.82 12.99
CA MET A 43 -24.62 4.72 12.04
C MET A 43 -23.99 5.11 10.68
N HIS A 44 -24.32 6.28 10.14
CA HIS A 44 -23.74 6.75 8.88
C HIS A 44 -22.22 6.94 8.98
N LEU A 45 -21.73 7.45 10.12
CA LEU A 45 -20.30 7.57 10.38
C LEU A 45 -19.60 6.19 10.38
N LEU A 46 -20.14 5.22 11.11
CA LEU A 46 -19.60 3.85 11.18
C LEU A 46 -19.73 3.12 9.83
N CYS A 47 -20.81 3.32 9.09
CA CYS A 47 -20.98 2.81 7.73
C CYS A 47 -19.94 3.37 6.75
N THR A 48 -19.57 4.66 6.91
CA THR A 48 -18.50 5.26 6.09
C THR A 48 -17.17 4.57 6.33
N ALA A 49 -16.91 4.15 7.57
CA ALA A 49 -15.72 3.37 7.91
C ALA A 49 -15.80 1.95 7.36
N LEU A 50 -16.93 1.25 7.53
CA LEU A 50 -17.12 -0.11 6.98
C LEU A 50 -16.97 -0.18 5.46
N ALA A 51 -17.24 0.91 4.74
CA ALA A 51 -17.07 0.97 3.29
C ALA A 51 -15.61 0.72 2.84
N ILE A 52 -14.61 0.92 3.72
CA ILE A 52 -13.20 0.68 3.37
C ILE A 52 -12.85 -0.81 3.28
N GLU A 53 -13.72 -1.71 3.75
CA GLU A 53 -13.53 -3.18 3.58
C GLU A 53 -13.42 -3.59 2.10
N LYS A 54 -14.04 -2.81 1.21
CA LYS A 54 -14.08 -3.07 -0.24
C LYS A 54 -12.96 -2.34 -0.99
N MET A 55 -12.09 -1.63 -0.28
CA MET A 55 -11.05 -0.79 -0.87
C MET A 55 -9.70 -1.49 -0.80
N GLU A 56 -8.99 -1.45 -1.91
CA GLU A 56 -7.60 -1.89 -1.96
C GLU A 56 -6.66 -0.77 -1.48
N PRO A 57 -5.72 -1.02 -0.56
CA PRO A 57 -4.72 -0.04 -0.16
C PRO A 57 -3.97 0.51 -1.38
N ALA A 58 -3.84 1.83 -1.44
CA ALA A 58 -3.05 2.47 -2.47
C ALA A 58 -1.57 2.10 -2.29
N THR A 59 -0.95 1.70 -3.39
CA THR A 59 0.48 1.40 -3.44
C THR A 59 1.24 2.61 -3.97
N PRO A 60 2.34 3.03 -3.30
CA PRO A 60 3.25 4.03 -3.84
C PRO A 60 3.77 3.61 -5.22
N GLN A 61 3.96 4.59 -6.12
CA GLN A 61 4.53 4.32 -7.44
C GLN A 61 6.04 4.11 -7.34
N ILE A 62 6.50 2.96 -7.84
CA ILE A 62 7.91 2.54 -7.96
C ILE A 62 8.11 1.84 -9.31
N GLU A 63 9.36 1.66 -9.74
CA GLU A 63 9.65 0.92 -10.97
C GLU A 63 9.13 -0.53 -10.92
N ASP A 64 8.68 -1.05 -12.05
CA ASP A 64 8.11 -2.40 -12.05
C ASP A 64 9.20 -3.47 -12.19
N SER A 65 10.14 -3.25 -13.10
CA SER A 65 11.25 -4.17 -13.32
C SER A 65 12.38 -3.51 -14.12
N PHE A 66 13.58 -4.07 -13.99
CA PHE A 66 14.75 -3.76 -14.82
C PHE A 66 15.14 -4.91 -15.75
N ASP A 67 14.33 -5.97 -15.85
CA ASP A 67 14.68 -7.22 -16.54
C ASP A 67 15.00 -7.01 -18.03
N ALA A 68 14.26 -6.12 -18.69
CA ALA A 68 14.48 -5.80 -20.09
C ALA A 68 15.85 -5.12 -20.30
N ASP A 69 16.18 -4.14 -19.46
CA ASP A 69 17.46 -3.42 -19.49
C ASP A 69 18.63 -4.35 -19.15
N VAL A 70 18.49 -5.16 -18.10
CA VAL A 70 19.52 -6.14 -17.70
C VAL A 70 19.73 -7.16 -18.81
N SER A 71 18.66 -7.65 -19.44
CA SER A 71 18.76 -8.58 -20.57
C SER A 71 19.42 -7.93 -21.78
N GLU A 72 19.19 -6.63 -22.03
CA GLU A 72 19.90 -5.89 -23.06
C GLU A 72 21.40 -5.79 -22.76
N LEU A 73 21.78 -5.48 -21.51
CA LEU A 73 23.19 -5.46 -21.12
C LEU A 73 23.85 -6.83 -21.23
N ARG A 74 23.13 -7.92 -20.89
CA ARG A 74 23.66 -9.28 -21.09
C ARG A 74 23.90 -9.59 -22.56
N ARG A 75 23.01 -9.16 -23.47
CA ARG A 75 23.24 -9.26 -24.93
C ARG A 75 24.44 -8.42 -25.36
N MET A 76 24.57 -7.18 -24.88
CA MET A 76 25.75 -6.36 -25.12
C MET A 76 27.03 -7.08 -24.67
N ASN A 77 27.03 -7.65 -23.46
CA ASN A 77 28.15 -8.42 -22.91
C ASN A 77 28.50 -9.66 -23.75
N MET A 78 27.47 -10.39 -24.22
CA MET A 78 27.62 -11.53 -25.12
C MET A 78 28.31 -11.11 -26.43
N THR A 79 27.87 -10.01 -27.06
CA THR A 79 28.43 -9.57 -28.34
C THR A 79 29.85 -9.00 -28.23
N THR A 80 30.23 -8.47 -27.05
CA THR A 80 31.58 -7.96 -26.79
C THR A 80 32.57 -9.03 -26.33
N ALA A 81 32.08 -10.21 -25.92
CA ALA A 81 32.93 -11.32 -25.52
C ALA A 81 33.80 -11.87 -26.67
N ASP A 82 34.84 -12.62 -26.30
CA ASP A 82 35.68 -13.33 -27.26
C ASP A 82 34.90 -14.43 -27.99
N GLU A 83 35.31 -14.71 -29.22
CA GLU A 83 34.59 -15.65 -30.07
C GLU A 83 34.63 -17.08 -29.55
N ASN A 84 35.74 -17.49 -28.93
CA ASN A 84 35.87 -18.81 -28.33
C ASN A 84 34.84 -19.00 -27.22
N TRP A 85 34.71 -18.03 -26.31
CA TRP A 85 33.71 -18.06 -25.26
C TRP A 85 32.29 -18.07 -25.82
N ARG A 86 31.97 -17.17 -26.75
CA ARG A 86 30.64 -17.11 -27.41
C ARG A 86 30.26 -18.42 -28.10
N SER A 87 31.24 -19.10 -28.71
CA SER A 87 31.01 -20.33 -29.46
C SER A 87 30.40 -21.46 -28.62
N HIS A 88 30.60 -21.43 -27.29
CA HIS A 88 30.00 -22.40 -26.39
C HIS A 88 28.47 -22.32 -26.34
N PHE A 89 27.84 -21.22 -26.77
CA PHE A 89 26.41 -20.96 -26.63
C PHE A 89 25.61 -21.09 -27.94
N LYS A 90 26.25 -21.60 -29.00
CA LYS A 90 25.65 -21.76 -30.34
C LYS A 90 24.53 -22.80 -30.43
N GLY A 91 24.53 -23.80 -29.55
CA GLY A 91 23.59 -24.91 -29.62
C GLY A 91 22.14 -24.51 -29.31
N ASP A 92 21.20 -25.37 -29.70
CA ASP A 92 19.76 -25.17 -29.45
C ASP A 92 19.49 -25.25 -27.94
N PRO A 93 18.93 -24.19 -27.32
CA PRO A 93 18.65 -24.16 -25.88
C PRO A 93 17.77 -25.32 -25.37
N LYS A 94 17.00 -25.98 -26.24
CA LYS A 94 16.13 -27.11 -25.87
C LYS A 94 16.90 -28.42 -25.72
N THR A 95 17.96 -28.61 -26.49
CA THR A 95 18.70 -29.89 -26.55
C THR A 95 20.09 -29.77 -25.95
N ASP A 96 20.71 -28.61 -26.07
CA ASP A 96 22.06 -28.32 -25.63
C ASP A 96 22.04 -27.68 -24.24
N THR A 97 21.58 -28.41 -23.22
CA THR A 97 21.44 -27.85 -21.86
C THR A 97 22.71 -27.97 -21.05
N TRP A 98 22.84 -27.16 -20.00
CA TRP A 98 23.94 -27.30 -19.04
C TRP A 98 23.98 -28.71 -18.45
N GLN A 99 22.83 -29.28 -18.08
CA GLN A 99 22.72 -30.63 -17.52
C GLN A 99 23.21 -31.71 -18.49
N ALA A 100 22.96 -31.55 -19.79
CA ALA A 100 23.45 -32.47 -20.81
C ALA A 100 24.98 -32.38 -20.94
N ARG A 101 25.53 -31.15 -20.96
CA ARG A 101 26.97 -30.93 -21.06
C ARG A 101 27.74 -31.30 -19.80
N SER A 102 27.22 -31.02 -18.62
CA SER A 102 27.90 -31.28 -17.34
C SER A 102 28.07 -32.77 -17.04
N LYS A 103 27.21 -33.62 -17.61
CA LYS A 103 27.30 -35.09 -17.51
C LYS A 103 28.28 -35.72 -18.52
N ALA A 104 28.66 -35.00 -19.57
CA ALA A 104 29.49 -35.51 -20.66
C ALA A 104 31.00 -35.23 -20.43
N GLY A 105 31.55 -35.72 -19.32
CA GLY A 105 32.99 -35.56 -19.03
C GLY A 105 33.46 -34.12 -18.84
N ALA A 106 32.55 -33.22 -18.42
CA ALA A 106 32.83 -31.81 -18.24
C ALA A 106 33.91 -31.55 -17.18
N LYS A 107 34.71 -30.50 -17.40
CA LYS A 107 35.63 -29.91 -16.42
C LYS A 107 35.14 -28.51 -16.05
N GLU A 108 35.70 -27.91 -15.00
CA GLU A 108 35.45 -26.49 -14.73
C GLU A 108 35.77 -25.63 -15.96
N PRO A 109 34.99 -24.57 -16.25
CA PRO A 109 33.92 -23.98 -15.42
C PRO A 109 32.51 -24.59 -15.63
N PHE A 110 32.37 -25.65 -16.44
CA PHE A 110 31.08 -26.26 -16.76
C PHE A 110 30.43 -27.03 -15.59
N ILE A 111 31.15 -27.29 -14.50
CA ILE A 111 30.62 -28.07 -13.38
C ILE A 111 29.96 -27.14 -12.35
N SER A 112 30.67 -26.15 -11.81
CA SER A 112 30.13 -25.31 -10.73
C SER A 112 29.82 -23.87 -11.17
N HIS A 113 30.59 -23.29 -12.08
CA HIS A 113 30.48 -21.85 -12.37
C HIS A 113 29.41 -21.50 -13.41
N TRP A 114 29.07 -22.43 -14.32
CA TRP A 114 28.18 -22.13 -15.45
C TRP A 114 26.71 -22.49 -15.19
N ALA A 115 26.42 -23.33 -14.21
CA ALA A 115 25.09 -23.92 -13.99
C ALA A 115 23.95 -22.89 -13.94
N GLN A 116 24.16 -21.77 -13.24
CA GLN A 116 23.13 -20.76 -13.01
C GLN A 116 22.91 -19.80 -14.20
N SER A 117 23.90 -19.66 -15.07
CA SER A 117 23.92 -18.62 -16.11
C SER A 117 23.90 -19.19 -17.54
N PHE A 118 24.15 -20.49 -17.72
CA PHE A 118 24.28 -21.10 -19.04
C PHE A 118 23.06 -20.88 -19.95
N ALA A 119 21.86 -21.19 -19.45
CA ALA A 119 20.62 -21.01 -20.23
C ALA A 119 20.36 -19.54 -20.58
N LYS A 120 20.73 -18.62 -19.68
CA LYS A 120 20.65 -17.18 -19.88
C LYS A 120 21.61 -16.73 -20.98
N TRP A 121 22.86 -17.18 -20.95
CA TRP A 121 23.86 -16.90 -21.99
C TRP A 121 23.46 -17.49 -23.35
N GLN A 122 22.93 -18.71 -23.40
CA GLN A 122 22.38 -19.27 -24.65
C GLN A 122 21.25 -18.42 -25.21
N THR A 123 20.31 -18.02 -24.36
CA THR A 123 19.21 -17.13 -24.79
C THR A 123 19.76 -15.82 -25.35
N ASP A 124 20.74 -15.21 -24.69
CA ASP A 124 21.38 -13.97 -25.16
C ASP A 124 22.10 -14.18 -26.49
N TYR A 125 22.80 -15.30 -26.66
CA TYR A 125 23.48 -15.67 -27.91
C TYR A 125 22.48 -15.83 -29.05
N GLN A 126 21.43 -16.63 -28.86
CA GLN A 126 20.41 -16.89 -29.88
C GLN A 126 19.71 -15.60 -30.31
N THR A 127 19.35 -14.75 -29.34
CA THR A 127 18.71 -13.44 -29.60
C THR A 127 19.67 -12.48 -30.32
N ALA A 128 20.94 -12.44 -29.90
CA ALA A 128 21.91 -11.50 -30.45
C ALA A 128 22.35 -11.87 -31.89
N GLU A 129 22.50 -13.17 -32.17
CA GLU A 129 23.25 -13.66 -33.35
C GLU A 129 22.44 -14.52 -34.32
N VAL A 130 21.44 -15.26 -33.82
CA VAL A 130 20.75 -16.31 -34.61
C VAL A 130 19.36 -15.86 -35.07
N GLU A 131 18.60 -15.18 -34.21
CA GLU A 131 17.18 -14.89 -34.42
C GLU A 131 16.92 -14.08 -35.71
N LYS A 132 16.07 -14.63 -36.61
CA LYS A 132 15.75 -14.06 -37.94
C LYS A 132 14.35 -13.44 -37.97
N LYS A 133 14.19 -12.17 -37.58
CA LYS A 133 13.08 -11.26 -37.97
C LYS A 133 13.53 -9.79 -37.88
N PRO A 134 12.99 -8.88 -38.70
CA PRO A 134 13.60 -8.36 -39.95
C PRO A 134 15.07 -7.87 -39.87
N LYS A 135 15.73 -7.85 -38.71
CA LYS A 135 17.18 -7.63 -38.54
C LYS A 135 17.68 -8.38 -37.30
N ARG A 136 18.84 -9.04 -37.38
CA ARG A 136 19.54 -9.59 -36.20
C ARG A 136 19.76 -8.44 -35.19
N TRP A 137 19.63 -8.69 -33.89
CA TRP A 137 19.79 -7.63 -32.87
C TRP A 137 21.12 -6.89 -33.02
N MET A 138 22.21 -7.62 -33.31
CA MET A 138 23.55 -7.08 -33.55
C MET A 138 23.63 -6.17 -34.80
N THR A 139 22.75 -6.35 -35.79
CA THR A 139 22.68 -5.43 -36.95
C THR A 139 22.14 -4.06 -36.55
N SER A 140 21.20 -4.03 -35.60
CA SER A 140 20.66 -2.77 -35.06
C SER A 140 21.50 -2.22 -33.91
N ASN A 141 22.32 -3.07 -33.28
CA ASN A 141 23.17 -2.76 -32.14
C ASN A 141 24.57 -3.35 -32.36
N PRO A 142 25.39 -2.78 -33.27
CA PRO A 142 26.71 -3.32 -33.53
C PRO A 142 27.63 -3.12 -32.32
N PRO A 143 28.47 -4.11 -31.97
CA PRO A 143 29.48 -3.91 -30.93
C PRO A 143 30.53 -2.86 -31.38
N PRO A 144 31.29 -2.29 -30.43
CA PRO A 144 32.40 -1.41 -30.75
C PRO A 144 33.36 -2.02 -31.78
N GLN A 145 33.83 -1.18 -32.70
CA GLN A 145 34.85 -1.55 -33.68
C GLN A 145 36.23 -1.55 -33.02
N GLY A 146 37.07 -2.55 -33.36
CA GLY A 146 38.41 -2.67 -32.81
C GLY A 146 38.51 -3.59 -31.60
N ALA A 147 39.57 -4.40 -31.54
CA ALA A 147 39.77 -5.40 -30.49
C ALA A 147 39.88 -4.76 -29.10
N TYR A 148 40.56 -3.61 -29.00
CA TYR A 148 40.71 -2.87 -27.75
C TYR A 148 39.37 -2.33 -27.23
N ALA A 149 38.64 -1.62 -28.08
CA ALA A 149 37.34 -1.05 -27.74
C ALA A 149 36.33 -2.12 -27.32
N LYS A 150 36.29 -3.24 -28.05
CA LYS A 150 35.44 -4.39 -27.73
C LYS A 150 35.78 -4.98 -26.36
N LYS A 151 37.07 -5.20 -26.07
CA LYS A 151 37.55 -5.74 -24.78
C LYS A 151 37.26 -4.80 -23.62
N LEU A 152 37.44 -3.49 -23.81
CA LEU A 152 37.14 -2.48 -22.80
C LEU A 152 35.64 -2.43 -22.50
N ALA A 153 34.79 -2.40 -23.54
CA ALA A 153 33.34 -2.45 -23.37
C ALA A 153 32.89 -3.73 -22.66
N HIS A 154 33.43 -4.89 -23.03
CA HIS A 154 33.15 -6.17 -22.35
C HIS A 154 33.45 -6.08 -20.86
N LYS A 155 34.65 -5.61 -20.49
CA LYS A 155 35.05 -5.47 -19.08
C LYS A 155 34.08 -4.59 -18.30
N LEU A 156 33.80 -3.39 -18.82
CA LEU A 156 32.92 -2.42 -18.14
C LEU A 156 31.48 -2.94 -18.00
N ILE A 157 30.94 -3.58 -19.03
CA ILE A 157 29.58 -4.13 -19.00
C ILE A 157 29.51 -5.31 -18.01
N ASN A 158 30.51 -6.19 -18.01
CA ASN A 158 30.58 -7.32 -17.07
C ASN A 158 30.67 -6.84 -15.62
N GLU A 159 31.55 -5.88 -15.32
CA GLU A 159 31.65 -5.24 -14.00
C GLU A 159 30.31 -4.61 -13.59
N THR A 160 29.65 -3.90 -14.51
CA THR A 160 28.34 -3.30 -14.24
C THR A 160 27.25 -4.36 -13.98
N LEU A 161 27.23 -5.46 -14.74
CA LEU A 161 26.27 -6.57 -14.52
C LEU A 161 26.46 -7.22 -13.15
N ASN A 162 27.70 -7.34 -12.68
CA ASN A 162 27.99 -7.85 -11.33
C ASN A 162 27.48 -6.88 -10.26
N GLU A 163 27.74 -5.58 -10.40
CA GLU A 163 27.24 -4.56 -9.46
C GLU A 163 25.70 -4.50 -9.43
N LEU A 164 25.06 -4.58 -10.61
CA LEU A 164 23.61 -4.61 -10.75
C LEU A 164 22.98 -5.78 -10.00
N THR A 165 23.68 -6.92 -9.86
CA THR A 165 23.14 -8.09 -9.14
C THR A 165 22.80 -7.74 -7.69
N THR A 166 23.73 -7.11 -6.97
CA THR A 166 23.50 -6.72 -5.56
C THR A 166 22.47 -5.60 -5.45
N LYS A 167 22.51 -4.60 -6.34
CA LYS A 167 21.58 -3.46 -6.32
C LYS A 167 20.14 -3.90 -6.61
N LEU A 168 19.95 -4.82 -7.56
CA LEU A 168 18.63 -5.36 -7.88
C LEU A 168 18.09 -6.28 -6.78
N ALA A 169 18.95 -6.99 -6.04
CA ALA A 169 18.54 -7.73 -4.86
C ALA A 169 18.00 -6.79 -3.76
N SER A 170 18.73 -5.73 -3.41
CA SER A 170 18.27 -4.70 -2.45
C SER A 170 16.96 -4.06 -2.90
N TYR A 171 16.88 -3.68 -4.17
CA TYR A 171 15.66 -3.14 -4.77
C TYR A 171 14.48 -4.11 -4.66
N GLY A 172 14.70 -5.40 -4.94
CA GLY A 172 13.71 -6.45 -4.80
C GLY A 172 13.21 -6.61 -3.37
N GLU A 173 14.09 -6.57 -2.37
CA GLU A 173 13.70 -6.62 -0.95
C GLU A 173 12.89 -5.39 -0.54
N THR A 174 13.32 -4.19 -0.91
CA THR A 174 12.56 -2.95 -0.65
C THR A 174 11.18 -3.02 -1.32
N LYS A 175 11.11 -3.51 -2.56
CA LYS A 175 9.85 -3.73 -3.28
C LYS A 175 8.95 -4.72 -2.55
N GLN A 176 9.47 -5.84 -2.03
CA GLN A 176 8.70 -6.84 -1.27
C GLN A 176 8.12 -6.28 0.03
N LYS A 177 8.86 -5.40 0.73
CA LYS A 177 8.37 -4.71 1.93
C LYS A 177 7.18 -3.81 1.64
N ILE A 178 7.19 -3.10 0.51
CA ILE A 178 6.05 -2.27 0.08
C ILE A 178 4.91 -3.16 -0.43
N VAL A 179 5.23 -4.08 -1.33
CA VAL A 179 4.29 -5.02 -1.99
C VAL A 179 4.91 -6.42 -2.08
N PRO A 180 4.32 -7.46 -1.45
CA PRO A 180 3.00 -7.48 -0.83
C PRO A 180 2.98 -7.09 0.66
N GLY A 181 4.13 -6.95 1.32
CA GLY A 181 4.25 -6.85 2.78
C GLY A 181 3.37 -5.76 3.40
N GLY A 182 3.61 -4.50 3.03
CA GLY A 182 2.87 -3.35 3.56
C GLY A 182 1.39 -3.39 3.18
N VAL A 183 1.05 -3.73 1.94
CA VAL A 183 -0.35 -3.83 1.49
C VAL A 183 -1.14 -4.86 2.32
N ASN A 184 -0.58 -6.05 2.53
CA ASN A 184 -1.22 -7.09 3.33
C ASN A 184 -1.36 -6.64 4.79
N LYS A 185 -0.32 -6.02 5.36
CA LYS A 185 -0.36 -5.53 6.74
C LYS A 185 -1.43 -4.45 6.93
N VAL A 186 -1.58 -3.52 5.98
CA VAL A 186 -2.66 -2.53 6.01
C VAL A 186 -4.02 -3.22 5.99
N LYS A 187 -4.24 -4.22 5.11
CA LYS A 187 -5.52 -4.96 5.07
C LYS A 187 -5.84 -5.67 6.38
N GLU A 188 -4.85 -6.32 6.99
CA GLU A 188 -5.00 -6.96 8.30
C GLU A 188 -5.41 -5.94 9.38
N LEU A 189 -4.73 -4.80 9.44
CA LEU A 189 -5.04 -3.74 10.41
C LEU A 189 -6.42 -3.12 10.20
N ILE A 190 -6.83 -2.93 8.94
CA ILE A 190 -8.19 -2.48 8.60
C ILE A 190 -9.22 -3.55 9.00
N SER A 191 -8.94 -4.83 8.73
CA SER A 191 -9.81 -5.94 9.15
C SER A 191 -9.96 -5.98 10.67
N GLU A 192 -8.87 -5.81 11.42
CA GLU A 192 -8.92 -5.73 12.89
C GLU A 192 -9.68 -4.51 13.40
N ALA A 193 -9.55 -3.34 12.75
CA ALA A 193 -10.34 -2.16 13.12
C ALA A 193 -11.85 -2.38 12.87
N LEU A 194 -12.19 -2.98 11.74
CA LEU A 194 -13.58 -3.16 11.33
C LEU A 194 -14.27 -4.31 12.09
N TYR A 195 -13.56 -5.40 12.34
CA TYR A 195 -14.14 -6.66 12.84
C TYR A 195 -13.49 -7.20 14.12
N GLY A 196 -12.49 -6.51 14.67
CA GLY A 196 -11.90 -6.79 15.97
C GLY A 196 -10.58 -7.55 15.90
N THR A 197 -9.89 -7.62 17.05
CA THR A 197 -8.53 -8.16 17.17
C THR A 197 -8.38 -9.56 16.56
N GLY A 198 -7.29 -9.75 15.81
CA GLY A 198 -6.95 -11.03 15.17
C GLY A 198 -7.78 -11.39 13.94
N GLN A 199 -8.69 -10.53 13.47
CA GLN A 199 -9.42 -10.78 12.23
C GLN A 199 -8.54 -10.54 11.00
N LEU A 200 -8.41 -11.57 10.17
CA LEU A 200 -7.74 -11.51 8.86
C LEU A 200 -8.74 -11.41 7.69
N THR A 201 -10.04 -11.50 8.00
CA THR A 201 -11.15 -11.52 7.05
C THR A 201 -12.18 -10.49 7.45
N PHE A 202 -12.87 -9.89 6.48
CA PHE A 202 -13.94 -8.92 6.70
C PHE A 202 -15.28 -9.59 7.09
N GLU A 203 -15.24 -10.43 8.12
CA GLU A 203 -16.38 -11.22 8.60
C GLU A 203 -16.53 -11.06 10.11
N ALA A 204 -17.77 -10.87 10.55
CA ALA A 204 -18.07 -10.75 11.97
C ALA A 204 -17.91 -12.10 12.68
N LYS A 205 -17.26 -12.08 13.85
CA LYS A 205 -17.13 -13.25 14.73
C LYS A 205 -17.38 -12.85 16.18
N SER A 206 -18.07 -13.72 16.91
CA SER A 206 -18.25 -13.55 18.36
C SER A 206 -16.90 -13.41 19.07
N ASP A 207 -16.89 -12.66 20.16
CA ASP A 207 -15.76 -12.28 21.01
C ASP A 207 -14.69 -11.40 20.38
N ALA A 208 -14.44 -11.51 19.07
CA ALA A 208 -13.57 -10.61 18.33
C ALA A 208 -14.30 -9.31 17.96
N THR A 209 -15.41 -9.41 17.22
CA THR A 209 -16.16 -8.25 16.71
C THR A 209 -16.95 -7.56 17.81
N TYR A 210 -17.59 -8.35 18.66
CA TYR A 210 -18.37 -7.91 19.82
C TYR A 210 -18.18 -8.92 20.95
N LYS A 211 -18.45 -8.54 22.21
CA LYS A 211 -18.55 -9.51 23.31
C LYS A 211 -20.00 -9.95 23.44
N TYR A 212 -20.28 -11.23 23.25
CA TYR A 212 -21.62 -11.73 23.53
C TYR A 212 -21.99 -11.53 25.00
N SER A 213 -23.20 -11.02 25.22
CA SER A 213 -23.91 -11.04 26.49
C SER A 213 -25.41 -11.13 26.18
N SER A 214 -26.17 -11.75 27.07
CA SER A 214 -27.64 -11.75 27.02
C SER A 214 -28.24 -10.41 27.46
N THR A 215 -27.42 -9.49 27.99
CA THR A 215 -27.82 -8.13 28.37
C THR A 215 -27.13 -7.11 27.47
N TYR A 216 -27.88 -6.10 27.05
CA TYR A 216 -27.33 -5.00 26.26
C TYR A 216 -26.26 -4.22 27.03
N SER A 217 -26.52 -3.90 28.30
CA SER A 217 -25.61 -3.10 29.14
C SER A 217 -24.22 -3.73 29.24
N ASP A 218 -24.13 -5.06 29.34
CA ASP A 218 -22.82 -5.73 29.39
C ASP A 218 -22.20 -5.81 27.99
N ALA A 219 -22.98 -6.10 26.94
CA ALA A 219 -22.45 -6.20 25.58
C ALA A 219 -21.89 -4.85 25.06
N CYS A 220 -22.63 -3.76 25.27
CA CYS A 220 -22.40 -2.47 24.63
C CYS A 220 -21.94 -1.37 25.59
N GLY A 221 -22.43 -1.39 26.83
CA GLY A 221 -22.01 -0.44 27.87
C GLY A 221 -20.67 -0.81 28.50
N VAL A 222 -20.44 -2.09 28.80
CA VAL A 222 -19.19 -2.54 29.42
C VAL A 222 -18.16 -2.98 28.38
N ASN A 223 -18.60 -3.76 27.39
CA ASN A 223 -17.70 -4.41 26.42
C ASN A 223 -17.74 -3.81 25.01
N GLY A 224 -18.39 -2.65 24.84
CA GLY A 224 -18.40 -1.92 23.58
C GLY A 224 -17.02 -1.41 23.17
N GLY A 225 -16.87 -0.98 21.92
CA GLY A 225 -15.62 -0.44 21.39
C GLY A 225 -14.62 -1.47 20.89
N LYS A 226 -15.01 -2.75 20.76
CA LYS A 226 -14.12 -3.81 20.24
C LYS A 226 -13.80 -3.66 18.76
N SER A 227 -14.77 -3.21 17.96
CA SER A 227 -14.63 -3.04 16.52
C SER A 227 -15.71 -2.10 16.00
N ILE A 228 -15.52 -1.54 14.81
CA ILE A 228 -16.53 -0.66 14.18
C ILE A 228 -17.83 -1.42 13.89
N ALA A 229 -17.76 -2.69 13.46
CA ALA A 229 -18.95 -3.50 13.21
C ALA A 229 -19.70 -3.86 14.51
N GLY A 230 -18.98 -4.11 15.60
CA GLY A 230 -19.57 -4.29 16.93
C GLY A 230 -20.20 -3.02 17.46
N ASP A 231 -19.58 -1.87 17.22
CA ASP A 231 -20.13 -0.57 17.61
C ASP A 231 -21.39 -0.22 16.79
N LEU A 232 -21.43 -0.59 15.51
CA LEU A 232 -22.63 -0.47 14.67
C LEU A 232 -23.79 -1.29 15.23
N LEU A 233 -23.52 -2.52 15.67
CA LEU A 233 -24.51 -3.35 16.37
C LEU A 233 -25.04 -2.61 17.60
N CYS A 234 -24.15 -2.12 18.47
CA CYS A 234 -24.54 -1.44 19.70
C CYS A 234 -25.35 -0.15 19.45
N VAL A 235 -24.96 0.68 18.50
CA VAL A 235 -25.66 1.92 18.18
C VAL A 235 -27.05 1.67 17.60
N CYS A 236 -27.24 0.55 16.89
CA CYS A 236 -28.46 0.30 16.11
C CYS A 236 -29.39 -0.77 16.66
N CYS A 237 -28.94 -1.62 17.59
CA CYS A 237 -29.75 -2.69 18.15
C CYS A 237 -30.18 -2.39 19.59
N GLN A 238 -31.46 -2.09 19.77
CA GLN A 238 -32.10 -2.02 21.09
C GLN A 238 -32.10 -3.38 21.80
N ALA A 239 -32.29 -3.38 23.13
CA ALA A 239 -32.41 -4.59 23.94
C ALA A 239 -33.67 -5.41 23.60
N SER A 240 -34.71 -4.76 23.07
CA SER A 240 -35.88 -5.42 22.49
C SER A 240 -35.52 -6.14 21.20
N ALA A 241 -36.25 -7.22 20.89
CA ALA A 241 -36.03 -8.02 19.68
C ALA A 241 -36.15 -7.22 18.37
N THR A 242 -36.85 -6.09 18.36
CA THR A 242 -36.94 -5.17 17.22
C THR A 242 -36.44 -3.79 17.60
N SER A 243 -35.67 -3.17 16.70
CA SER A 243 -35.04 -1.87 16.89
C SER A 243 -35.37 -0.90 15.76
N GLN A 244 -35.63 0.37 16.09
CA GLN A 244 -35.74 1.48 15.12
C GLN A 244 -34.79 2.63 15.48
N ALA A 245 -33.68 2.32 16.16
CA ALA A 245 -32.74 3.33 16.63
C ALA A 245 -31.99 4.05 15.50
N CYS A 246 -31.67 3.33 14.41
CA CYS A 246 -30.87 3.86 13.30
C CYS A 246 -31.61 3.94 11.95
N ASP A 247 -32.79 3.34 11.83
CA ASP A 247 -33.59 3.27 10.61
C ASP A 247 -35.08 3.30 10.99
N ASN A 248 -35.90 3.90 10.14
CA ASN A 248 -37.36 3.89 10.30
C ASN A 248 -37.94 2.48 10.09
N THR A 249 -37.24 1.62 9.38
CA THR A 249 -37.58 0.20 9.22
C THR A 249 -37.08 -0.60 10.42
N PRO A 250 -37.94 -1.36 11.12
CA PRO A 250 -37.50 -2.20 12.22
C PRO A 250 -36.40 -3.19 11.82
N ILE A 251 -35.34 -3.24 12.63
CA ILE A 251 -34.22 -4.18 12.52
C ILE A 251 -34.40 -5.23 13.63
N ASN A 252 -34.30 -6.51 13.29
CA ASN A 252 -34.33 -7.58 14.30
C ASN A 252 -32.96 -7.67 14.99
N CYS A 253 -32.96 -7.59 16.31
CA CYS A 253 -31.80 -7.48 17.18
C CYS A 253 -32.02 -8.36 18.42
N ASN A 254 -32.06 -9.68 18.22
CA ASN A 254 -32.44 -10.61 19.28
C ASN A 254 -31.23 -11.02 20.13
N TRP A 255 -30.85 -10.17 21.10
CA TRP A 255 -29.71 -10.38 22.01
C TRP A 255 -29.71 -11.72 22.76
N ALA A 256 -30.87 -12.37 22.91
CA ALA A 256 -30.97 -13.65 23.62
C ALA A 256 -30.39 -14.85 22.85
N THR A 257 -30.10 -14.73 21.56
CA THR A 257 -29.83 -15.90 20.69
C THR A 257 -28.36 -16.11 20.29
N ASN A 258 -27.41 -15.28 20.76
CA ASN A 258 -25.99 -15.34 20.37
C ASN A 258 -25.75 -15.39 18.83
N THR A 259 -26.64 -14.79 18.03
CA THR A 259 -26.56 -14.74 16.56
C THR A 259 -26.24 -13.34 16.05
N MET A 260 -25.52 -12.52 16.83
CA MET A 260 -25.38 -11.09 16.53
C MET A 260 -24.52 -10.81 15.29
N ASP A 261 -23.70 -11.76 14.86
CA ASP A 261 -22.97 -11.75 13.60
C ASP A 261 -23.92 -11.63 12.39
N SER A 262 -25.04 -12.36 12.39
CA SER A 262 -26.07 -12.26 11.35
C SER A 262 -26.78 -10.90 11.36
N HIS A 263 -26.93 -10.28 12.53
CA HIS A 263 -27.49 -8.94 12.67
C HIS A 263 -26.53 -7.86 12.18
N ILE A 264 -25.22 -8.01 12.41
CA ILE A 264 -24.20 -7.14 11.82
C ILE A 264 -24.27 -7.21 10.29
N ALA A 265 -24.39 -8.41 9.71
CA ALA A 265 -24.56 -8.55 8.27
C ALA A 265 -25.82 -7.83 7.76
N THR A 266 -26.93 -7.92 8.50
CA THR A 266 -28.18 -7.20 8.19
C THR A 266 -28.00 -5.68 8.28
N LEU A 267 -27.37 -5.18 9.34
CA LEU A 267 -27.09 -3.75 9.53
C LEU A 267 -26.21 -3.18 8.41
N LYS A 268 -25.21 -3.93 7.96
CA LYS A 268 -24.37 -3.54 6.81
C LYS A 268 -25.18 -3.31 5.54
N THR A 269 -26.28 -4.04 5.32
CA THR A 269 -27.14 -3.81 4.14
C THR A 269 -27.84 -2.46 4.17
N LYS A 270 -27.94 -1.84 5.35
CA LYS A 270 -28.49 -0.50 5.54
C LYS A 270 -27.47 0.61 5.31
N CYS A 271 -26.18 0.27 5.23
CA CYS A 271 -25.15 1.24 4.88
C CYS A 271 -25.27 1.68 3.41
N PRO A 272 -25.13 2.98 3.11
CA PRO A 272 -25.15 3.45 1.73
C PRO A 272 -24.10 2.76 0.86
N ALA A 273 -24.50 2.33 -0.34
CA ALA A 273 -23.57 1.78 -1.30
C ALA A 273 -22.59 2.87 -1.77
N LYS A 274 -21.29 2.59 -1.66
CA LYS A 274 -20.23 3.44 -2.21
C LYS A 274 -19.45 2.65 -3.24
N LYS A 275 -19.13 3.28 -4.38
CA LYS A 275 -18.24 2.67 -5.38
C LYS A 275 -16.85 2.50 -4.75
N PRO A 276 -16.24 1.30 -4.82
CA PRO A 276 -14.90 1.11 -4.32
C PRO A 276 -13.90 2.03 -5.05
N THR A 277 -13.10 2.73 -4.26
CA THR A 277 -11.91 3.46 -4.72
C THR A 277 -10.69 2.87 -4.02
N LYS A 278 -9.47 3.18 -4.46
CA LYS A 278 -8.29 2.83 -3.68
C LYS A 278 -8.30 3.58 -2.34
N LEU A 279 -7.88 2.92 -1.27
CA LEU A 279 -7.71 3.52 0.05
C LEU A 279 -6.36 4.25 0.08
N THR A 280 -6.38 5.59 0.02
CA THR A 280 -5.17 6.41 0.11
C THR A 280 -4.87 6.79 1.56
N LEU A 281 -3.60 7.11 1.87
CA LEU A 281 -3.18 7.59 3.19
C LEU A 281 -4.03 8.78 3.65
N GLY A 282 -4.20 9.79 2.78
CA GLY A 282 -5.02 10.96 3.10
C GLY A 282 -6.49 10.64 3.37
N THR A 283 -7.07 9.68 2.63
CA THR A 283 -8.46 9.24 2.87
C THR A 283 -8.59 8.53 4.21
N LEU A 284 -7.63 7.66 4.54
CA LEU A 284 -7.62 6.94 5.82
C LEU A 284 -7.42 7.91 7.00
N MET A 285 -6.48 8.85 6.90
CA MET A 285 -6.28 9.90 7.92
C MET A 285 -7.54 10.74 8.13
N GLN A 286 -8.19 11.17 7.06
CA GLN A 286 -9.41 11.97 7.13
C GLN A 286 -10.56 11.17 7.79
N LEU A 287 -10.73 9.91 7.38
CA LEU A 287 -11.72 9.01 7.98
C LEU A 287 -11.47 8.82 9.47
N THR A 288 -10.23 8.50 9.86
CA THR A 288 -9.85 8.30 11.26
C THR A 288 -10.06 9.56 12.09
N ALA A 289 -9.70 10.74 11.57
CA ALA A 289 -9.95 12.00 12.24
C ALA A 289 -11.46 12.27 12.41
N HIS A 290 -12.26 11.97 11.39
CA HIS A 290 -13.72 12.14 11.44
C HIS A 290 -14.36 11.18 12.47
N LEU A 291 -13.91 9.93 12.54
CA LEU A 291 -14.34 8.96 13.54
C LEU A 291 -14.00 9.42 14.96
N LYS A 292 -12.75 9.86 15.19
CA LYS A 292 -12.32 10.41 16.48
C LYS A 292 -13.17 11.60 16.91
N ALA A 293 -13.47 12.51 15.97
CA ALA A 293 -14.29 13.69 16.24
C ALA A 293 -15.78 13.37 16.47
N GLY A 294 -16.26 12.24 15.95
CA GLY A 294 -17.63 11.77 16.16
C GLY A 294 -17.91 11.29 17.58
N ILE A 295 -16.87 10.88 18.33
CA ILE A 295 -17.01 10.43 19.71
C ILE A 295 -17.42 11.62 20.59
N ARG A 296 -18.66 11.56 21.09
CA ARG A 296 -19.26 12.63 21.88
C ARG A 296 -18.84 12.54 23.34
N LYS A 297 -18.96 13.68 24.01
CA LYS A 297 -18.88 13.80 25.46
C LYS A 297 -20.28 14.05 26.01
N GLY A 298 -20.64 13.38 27.09
CA GLY A 298 -21.92 13.55 27.77
C GLY A 298 -21.77 13.38 29.27
N GLU A 299 -22.67 14.00 30.03
CA GLU A 299 -22.74 13.81 31.47
C GLU A 299 -23.54 12.53 31.78
N LYS A 300 -22.98 11.66 32.64
CA LYS A 300 -23.68 10.52 33.24
C LYS A 300 -23.49 10.61 34.74
N SER A 301 -24.58 10.94 35.44
CA SER A 301 -24.50 11.36 36.85
C SER A 301 -23.55 12.56 36.98
N THR A 302 -22.49 12.47 37.80
CA THR A 302 -21.54 13.56 38.05
C THR A 302 -20.26 13.50 37.20
N ALA A 303 -20.16 12.57 36.25
CA ALA A 303 -18.95 12.35 35.46
C ALA A 303 -19.16 12.61 33.97
N ILE A 304 -18.15 13.24 33.33
CA ILE A 304 -18.05 13.30 31.87
C ILE A 304 -17.66 11.92 31.35
N LYS A 305 -18.42 11.45 30.37
CA LYS A 305 -18.29 10.14 29.72
C LYS A 305 -18.20 10.32 28.21
N PHE A 306 -17.68 9.32 27.52
CA PHE A 306 -17.37 9.35 26.10
C PHE A 306 -18.16 8.26 25.36
N TYR A 307 -18.84 8.60 24.27
CA TYR A 307 -19.79 7.67 23.66
C TYR A 307 -20.10 7.92 22.18
N LEU A 308 -20.69 6.90 21.55
CA LEU A 308 -21.48 6.99 20.31
C LEU A 308 -22.90 6.46 20.60
N GLY A 309 -23.88 6.81 19.76
CA GLY A 309 -25.29 6.42 19.82
C GLY A 309 -26.23 7.47 20.43
N GLY A 310 -27.49 7.10 20.66
CA GLY A 310 -28.54 8.00 21.13
C GLY A 310 -28.23 8.61 22.50
N ASN A 311 -28.49 7.88 23.58
CA ASN A 311 -28.39 8.42 24.94
C ASN A 311 -27.51 7.56 25.87
N LEU A 312 -26.51 8.19 26.47
CA LEU A 312 -25.55 7.58 27.39
C LEU A 312 -26.04 7.40 28.82
N ALA A 313 -27.11 8.11 29.22
CA ALA A 313 -27.58 8.19 30.60
C ALA A 313 -27.73 6.80 31.24
N LYS A 314 -28.26 5.84 30.49
CA LYS A 314 -28.31 4.43 30.91
C LYS A 314 -27.43 3.53 30.06
N CYS A 315 -27.43 3.69 28.73
CA CYS A 315 -26.78 2.77 27.80
C CYS A 315 -27.23 1.31 28.01
N ASP A 316 -28.53 1.12 28.18
CA ASP A 316 -29.18 -0.17 28.48
C ASP A 316 -29.98 -0.73 27.30
N GLY A 317 -29.96 -0.04 26.15
CA GLY A 317 -30.64 -0.49 24.93
C GLY A 317 -32.15 -0.30 24.96
N ALA A 318 -32.70 0.39 25.96
CA ALA A 318 -34.09 0.86 25.91
C ALA A 318 -34.32 1.84 24.74
N THR A 319 -35.57 2.26 24.54
CA THR A 319 -35.91 3.28 23.53
C THR A 319 -35.03 4.51 23.68
N ASP A 320 -34.33 4.83 22.59
CA ASP A 320 -33.38 5.94 22.46
C ASP A 320 -32.13 5.87 23.37
N GLN A 321 -31.89 4.73 24.04
CA GLN A 321 -30.74 4.47 24.94
C GLN A 321 -29.71 3.50 24.32
N THR A 322 -29.65 3.41 22.99
CA THR A 322 -28.59 2.64 22.30
C THR A 322 -27.31 3.47 22.25
N CYS A 323 -26.18 2.92 22.70
CA CYS A 323 -24.88 3.55 22.66
C CYS A 323 -23.72 2.57 22.83
N VAL A 324 -22.52 3.12 22.67
CA VAL A 324 -21.25 2.50 23.07
C VAL A 324 -20.60 3.43 24.08
N ASP A 325 -20.27 2.93 25.27
CA ASP A 325 -19.56 3.72 26.30
C ASP A 325 -18.05 3.44 26.24
N TYR A 326 -17.27 4.45 25.85
CA TYR A 326 -15.81 4.38 25.77
C TYR A 326 -15.12 4.87 27.05
N SER A 327 -15.84 5.21 28.11
CA SER A 327 -15.28 5.94 29.24
C SER A 327 -14.16 5.20 29.98
N ALA A 328 -14.16 3.86 29.95
CA ALA A 328 -13.06 3.05 30.49
C ALA A 328 -11.72 3.36 29.79
N ARG A 329 -11.76 3.80 28.52
CA ARG A 329 -10.58 4.21 27.73
C ARG A 329 -10.02 5.56 28.14
N TYR A 330 -10.78 6.36 28.88
CA TYR A 330 -10.40 7.70 29.35
C TYR A 330 -10.13 7.75 30.86
N ALA A 331 -9.97 6.59 31.52
CA ALA A 331 -9.68 6.52 32.94
C ALA A 331 -8.31 7.16 33.25
N ALA A 332 -8.27 8.02 34.27
CA ALA A 332 -7.04 8.66 34.72
C ALA A 332 -6.04 7.62 35.26
N GLY A 333 -4.76 7.79 34.92
CA GLY A 333 -3.67 6.92 35.40
C GLY A 333 -3.44 5.63 34.60
N ALA A 334 -4.21 5.39 33.52
CA ALA A 334 -3.92 4.31 32.59
C ALA A 334 -2.73 4.67 31.67
N THR A 335 -1.84 3.69 31.43
CA THR A 335 -0.65 3.83 30.56
C THR A 335 -1.03 4.23 29.12
N GLU A 336 -2.20 3.80 28.66
CA GLU A 336 -2.82 4.16 27.38
C GLU A 336 -4.23 4.67 27.64
N SER A 337 -4.41 5.98 27.64
CA SER A 337 -5.72 6.64 27.84
C SER A 337 -6.06 7.57 26.69
N GLY A 338 -7.35 7.83 26.50
CA GLY A 338 -7.87 8.72 25.48
C GLY A 338 -8.47 8.00 24.27
N VAL A 339 -8.75 8.76 23.22
CA VAL A 339 -9.40 8.24 22.01
C VAL A 339 -8.56 7.18 21.30
N ASP A 340 -7.24 7.30 21.38
CA ASP A 340 -6.31 6.40 20.70
C ASP A 340 -6.18 5.03 21.39
N SER A 341 -6.71 4.87 22.62
CA SER A 341 -6.76 3.56 23.30
C SER A 341 -8.03 2.77 23.00
N ILE A 342 -8.95 3.32 22.20
CA ILE A 342 -10.06 2.55 21.63
C ILE A 342 -9.48 1.55 20.60
N PRO A 343 -9.72 0.23 20.74
CA PRO A 343 -9.08 -0.80 19.91
C PRO A 343 -9.11 -0.53 18.41
N TRP A 344 -10.27 -0.18 17.85
CA TRP A 344 -10.37 0.08 16.41
C TRP A 344 -9.70 1.40 16.00
N VAL A 345 -9.66 2.42 16.87
CA VAL A 345 -8.93 3.66 16.59
C VAL A 345 -7.43 3.40 16.53
N ASN A 346 -6.91 2.64 17.51
CA ASN A 346 -5.53 2.22 17.55
C ASN A 346 -5.13 1.50 16.25
N LYS A 347 -5.94 0.56 15.78
CA LYS A 347 -5.68 -0.18 14.53
C LYS A 347 -5.73 0.69 13.27
N LEU A 348 -6.62 1.67 13.21
CA LEU A 348 -6.62 2.65 12.13
C LEU A 348 -5.36 3.52 12.16
N ASN A 349 -4.86 3.91 13.33
CA ASN A 349 -3.59 4.64 13.46
C ASN A 349 -2.40 3.77 13.04
N GLU A 350 -2.35 2.50 13.45
CA GLU A 350 -1.31 1.55 13.00
C GLU A 350 -1.32 1.38 11.48
N ALA A 351 -2.51 1.32 10.86
CA ALA A 351 -2.66 1.25 9.40
C ALA A 351 -2.13 2.52 8.73
N ILE A 352 -2.40 3.70 9.30
CA ILE A 352 -1.84 4.98 8.83
C ILE A 352 -0.31 4.95 8.90
N SER A 353 0.27 4.57 10.04
CA SER A 353 1.72 4.48 10.19
C SER A 353 2.36 3.48 9.21
N THR A 354 1.70 2.34 8.97
CA THR A 354 2.16 1.37 7.96
C THR A 354 2.18 1.99 6.55
N MET A 355 1.15 2.76 6.19
CA MET A 355 1.13 3.46 4.89
C MET A 355 2.19 4.57 4.78
N GLU A 356 2.52 5.25 5.88
CA GLU A 356 3.63 6.21 5.92
C GLU A 356 4.99 5.52 5.74
N GLU A 357 5.18 4.36 6.35
CA GLU A 357 6.37 3.52 6.16
C GLU A 357 6.50 3.03 4.72
N MET A 358 5.40 2.61 4.10
CA MET A 358 5.38 2.25 2.67
C MET A 358 5.85 3.41 1.78
N GLU A 359 5.46 4.66 2.07
CA GLU A 359 5.94 5.83 1.32
C GLU A 359 7.44 6.09 1.56
N LYS A 360 7.94 5.89 2.78
CA LYS A 360 9.38 6.00 3.08
C LYS A 360 10.20 4.95 2.32
N ASP A 361 9.75 3.70 2.35
CA ASP A 361 10.37 2.60 1.60
C ASP A 361 10.28 2.85 0.09
N ALA A 362 9.20 3.46 -0.40
CA ALA A 362 9.08 3.84 -1.80
C ALA A 362 10.08 4.91 -2.22
N GLN A 363 10.41 5.87 -1.35
CA GLN A 363 11.49 6.83 -1.65
C GLN A 363 12.85 6.12 -1.75
N LYS A 364 13.15 5.21 -0.81
CA LYS A 364 14.35 4.37 -0.89
C LYS A 364 14.40 3.57 -2.20
N ALA A 365 13.30 2.93 -2.58
CA ALA A 365 13.21 2.19 -3.83
C ALA A 365 13.44 3.08 -5.06
N ARG A 366 12.97 4.34 -5.05
CA ARG A 366 13.21 5.30 -6.15
C ARG A 366 14.67 5.71 -6.23
N GLU A 367 15.36 5.86 -5.10
CA GLU A 367 16.79 6.13 -5.04
C GLU A 367 17.61 4.96 -5.58
N GLU A 368 17.31 3.73 -5.12
CA GLU A 368 17.91 2.49 -5.63
C GLU A 368 17.68 2.36 -7.16
N ALA A 369 16.45 2.64 -7.61
CA ALA A 369 16.11 2.64 -9.03
C ALA A 369 16.91 3.68 -9.83
N LYS A 370 17.20 4.85 -9.26
CA LYS A 370 18.03 5.87 -9.92
C LYS A 370 19.47 5.38 -10.09
N GLU A 371 20.06 4.78 -9.06
CA GLU A 371 21.40 4.17 -9.14
C GLU A 371 21.47 3.09 -10.22
N VAL A 372 20.49 2.17 -10.23
CA VAL A 372 20.38 1.12 -11.24
C VAL A 372 20.32 1.72 -12.65
N ARG A 373 19.49 2.75 -12.88
CA ARG A 373 19.41 3.43 -14.19
C ARG A 373 20.73 4.09 -14.59
N MET A 374 21.47 4.69 -13.65
CA MET A 374 22.77 5.29 -13.93
C MET A 374 23.80 4.25 -14.37
N LEU A 375 23.85 3.10 -13.68
CA LEU A 375 24.70 1.97 -14.04
C LEU A 375 24.35 1.43 -15.43
N ILE A 376 23.06 1.21 -15.70
CA ILE A 376 22.59 0.77 -17.01
C ILE A 376 23.00 1.77 -18.10
N ALA A 377 22.79 3.07 -17.89
CA ALA A 377 23.15 4.10 -18.85
C ALA A 377 24.67 4.21 -19.07
N ALA A 378 25.49 3.93 -18.05
CA ALA A 378 26.95 3.88 -18.17
C ALA A 378 27.39 2.68 -19.02
N ALA A 379 26.86 1.48 -18.77
CA ALA A 379 27.17 0.30 -19.56
C ALA A 379 26.71 0.44 -21.02
N LYS A 380 25.50 0.97 -21.27
CA LYS A 380 25.02 1.27 -22.64
C LYS A 380 25.86 2.34 -23.33
N ARG A 381 26.51 3.25 -22.60
CA ARG A 381 27.48 4.22 -23.18
C ARG A 381 28.79 3.53 -23.53
N ALA A 382 29.36 2.73 -22.62
CA ALA A 382 30.57 1.96 -22.89
C ALA A 382 30.45 1.09 -24.14
N TYR A 383 29.28 0.49 -24.36
CA TYR A 383 28.97 -0.26 -25.58
C TYR A 383 28.95 0.58 -26.86
N ARG A 384 28.53 1.86 -26.78
CA ARG A 384 28.38 2.74 -27.94
C ARG A 384 29.63 3.57 -28.26
N THR A 385 30.46 3.88 -27.26
CA THR A 385 31.51 4.91 -27.37
C THR A 385 32.93 4.41 -27.13
N ALA A 386 33.18 3.10 -27.02
CA ALA A 386 34.55 2.64 -26.90
C ALA A 386 35.32 2.98 -28.21
N ILE A 387 36.16 4.02 -28.13
CA ILE A 387 36.98 4.56 -29.23
C ILE A 387 38.35 3.86 -29.19
N GLU A 388 38.87 3.43 -30.35
CA GLU A 388 40.27 2.99 -30.45
C GLU A 388 41.22 4.17 -30.21
N PRO A 389 42.20 4.06 -29.29
CA PRO A 389 43.31 5.00 -29.25
C PRO A 389 44.11 4.85 -30.54
N SER A 390 44.21 5.92 -31.35
CA SER A 390 45.10 5.91 -32.51
C SER A 390 46.54 5.80 -32.01
N MET A 391 47.13 4.60 -32.08
CA MET A 391 48.59 4.49 -31.98
C MET A 391 49.16 5.08 -33.26
N LYS A 392 49.57 6.35 -33.19
CA LYS A 392 50.46 6.92 -34.20
C LYS A 392 51.78 6.14 -34.11
N GLN A 393 51.95 5.15 -34.98
CA GLN A 393 53.27 4.65 -35.33
C GLN A 393 54.03 5.81 -35.97
N SER A 394 54.94 6.40 -35.21
CA SER A 394 56.02 7.22 -35.75
C SER A 394 56.93 6.30 -36.57
N ASN A 395 56.62 6.19 -37.87
CA ASN A 395 57.58 5.77 -38.86
C ASN A 395 58.43 7.00 -39.20
N GLU A 396 59.66 7.03 -38.72
CA GLU A 396 60.70 7.93 -39.22
C GLU A 396 61.64 7.09 -40.11
N PRO A 397 61.80 7.41 -41.40
CA PRO A 397 62.67 6.66 -42.29
C PRO A 397 64.10 7.22 -42.30
N ALA A 398 65.06 6.28 -42.28
CA ALA A 398 66.46 6.31 -42.71
C ALA A 398 67.36 7.48 -42.24
#